data_AF-A0A1F4S0W2-F1
#
_entry.id   AF-A0A1F4S0W2-F1
#
_cell.length_a   1.000
_cell.length_b   1.000
_cell.length_c   1.000
_cell.angle_alpha   90.00
_cell.angle_beta   90.00
_cell.angle_gamma   90.00
#
_symmetry.space_group_name_H-M   'P 1'
#
loop_
_entity.id
_entity.type
_entity.pdbx_description
1 polymer ?
#
loop_
_entity_poly.entity_id
_entity_poly.type
_entity_poly.pdbx_seq_one_letter_code
_entity_poly.pdbx_strand_id
1 'polypeptide(L)'
;MILKYYNSLLYHMSMSVVFGAIMPHPPILIPEIGGKRIKDAASSAKALKEIVNRLKTKQFDSVIVITPHGNVSYVCLPVYSSPVFDGDFSSFGAPKLSFHFKGDVELALAIVKDNPNLTARNTETFLDHGLLVPLYYITNGGINKPILPVAVALFSLKQLFECGQMIARAAQKIGRRIAVIASADMSHRLTNDAPSGYHSEGKRFDETLVSLVEKYDVNGILNFPQKLANIAGQDALWSIAILLGAIDGLNFKQEVLSYEGPFGVGYMVAKFE
;
A
#
# COMPACT_ATOMS: atom_id res chain seq x y z
N MET A 1 -43.03 4.03 -2.26
CA MET A 1 -42.26 3.62 -3.46
C MET A 1 -41.00 4.47 -3.68
N ILE A 2 -41.03 5.77 -3.41
CA ILE A 2 -39.89 6.70 -3.58
C ILE A 2 -38.70 6.38 -2.64
N LEU A 3 -38.93 5.98 -1.39
CA LEU A 3 -37.86 5.59 -0.45
C LEU A 3 -37.09 4.31 -0.84
N LYS A 4 -37.75 3.34 -1.50
CA LYS A 4 -37.08 2.12 -2.01
C LYS A 4 -36.19 2.44 -3.22
N TYR A 5 -36.59 3.41 -4.05
CA TYR A 5 -35.77 3.90 -5.16
C TYR A 5 -34.55 4.70 -4.68
N TYR A 6 -34.69 5.51 -3.63
CA TYR A 6 -33.55 6.23 -3.04
C TYR A 6 -32.50 5.28 -2.42
N ASN A 7 -32.93 4.24 -1.71
CA ASN A 7 -32.01 3.21 -1.19
C ASN A 7 -31.39 2.37 -2.32
N SER A 8 -32.11 2.14 -3.42
CA SER A 8 -31.59 1.48 -4.62
C SER A 8 -30.55 2.33 -5.37
N LEU A 9 -30.72 3.66 -5.41
CA LEU A 9 -29.73 4.59 -5.99
C LEU A 9 -28.49 4.76 -5.09
N LEU A 10 -28.64 4.67 -3.76
CA LEU A 10 -27.51 4.61 -2.82
C LEU A 10 -26.77 3.26 -2.92
N TYR A 11 -27.47 2.15 -3.17
CA TYR A 11 -26.86 0.85 -3.46
C TYR A 11 -26.20 0.77 -4.86
N HIS A 12 -26.58 1.66 -5.78
CA HIS A 12 -25.94 1.83 -7.08
C HIS A 12 -24.86 2.92 -7.10
N MET A 13 -24.46 3.45 -5.93
CA MET A 13 -23.13 4.04 -5.81
C MET A 13 -22.12 2.90 -5.90
N SER A 14 -21.59 2.67 -7.10
CA SER A 14 -20.53 1.69 -7.35
C SER A 14 -19.47 1.73 -6.26
N MET A 15 -19.08 0.57 -5.73
CA MET A 15 -17.97 0.46 -4.78
C MET A 15 -16.76 1.22 -5.36
N SER A 16 -16.33 2.28 -4.67
CA SER A 16 -15.20 3.09 -5.13
C SER A 16 -13.89 2.35 -4.96
N VAL A 17 -13.72 1.58 -3.88
CA VAL A 17 -12.58 0.65 -3.74
C VAL A 17 -13.00 -0.72 -4.25
N VAL A 18 -12.24 -1.28 -5.19
CA VAL A 18 -12.55 -2.58 -5.83
C VAL A 18 -11.49 -3.65 -5.55
N PHE A 19 -10.37 -3.25 -4.96
CA PHE A 19 -9.27 -4.14 -4.62
C PHE A 19 -8.35 -3.48 -3.58
N GLY A 20 -7.88 -4.28 -2.62
CA GLY A 20 -6.85 -3.90 -1.66
C GLY A 20 -5.68 -4.88 -1.69
N ALA A 21 -4.46 -4.42 -1.50
CA ALA A 21 -3.31 -5.32 -1.31
C ALA A 21 -2.25 -4.75 -0.39
N ILE A 22 -1.54 -5.66 0.28
CA ILE A 22 -0.29 -5.39 0.98
C ILE A 22 0.83 -5.96 0.11
N MET A 23 1.78 -5.11 -0.28
CA MET A 23 2.90 -5.48 -1.13
C MET A 23 4.21 -4.99 -0.49
N PRO A 24 5.23 -5.85 -0.32
CA PRO A 24 6.54 -5.43 0.16
C PRO A 24 7.27 -4.63 -0.92
N HIS A 25 8.16 -3.73 -0.49
CA HIS A 25 8.97 -2.86 -1.35
C HIS A 25 10.51 -3.06 -1.39
N PRO A 26 11.10 -4.22 -1.05
CA PRO A 26 12.52 -4.44 -1.26
C PRO A 26 12.86 -4.55 -2.75
N PRO A 27 13.83 -3.77 -3.27
CA PRO A 27 14.24 -3.86 -4.67
C PRO A 27 14.80 -5.21 -5.08
N ILE A 28 15.24 -6.05 -4.14
CA ILE A 28 15.69 -7.42 -4.42
C ILE A 28 14.56 -8.30 -5.00
N LEU A 29 13.29 -7.92 -4.82
CA LEU A 29 12.15 -8.59 -5.43
C LEU A 29 12.03 -8.26 -6.93
N ILE A 30 12.81 -7.33 -7.46
CA ILE A 30 12.85 -7.02 -8.88
C ILE A 30 13.83 -7.99 -9.56
N PRO A 31 13.42 -8.82 -10.53
CA PRO A 31 14.30 -9.80 -11.19
C PRO A 31 15.63 -9.24 -11.69
N GLU A 32 15.64 -8.03 -12.25
CA GLU A 32 16.81 -7.34 -12.78
C GLU A 32 17.80 -6.91 -11.69
N ILE A 33 17.35 -6.78 -10.44
CA ILE A 33 18.16 -6.38 -9.27
C ILE A 33 18.52 -7.61 -8.43
N GLY A 34 17.52 -8.40 -8.07
CA GLY A 34 17.69 -9.62 -7.28
C GLY A 34 18.45 -10.72 -7.99
N GLY A 35 18.35 -10.80 -9.33
CA GLY A 35 18.98 -11.83 -10.14
C GLY A 35 18.74 -13.22 -9.57
N LYS A 36 19.81 -13.97 -9.27
CA LYS A 36 19.71 -15.32 -8.69
C LYS A 36 19.19 -15.33 -7.25
N ARG A 37 19.28 -14.22 -6.50
CA ARG A 37 18.85 -14.14 -5.10
C ARG A 37 17.34 -14.04 -4.95
N ILE A 38 16.60 -13.72 -6.01
CA ILE A 38 15.13 -13.67 -5.93
C ILE A 38 14.52 -15.02 -5.53
N LYS A 39 15.24 -16.13 -5.77
CA LYS A 39 14.83 -17.48 -5.34
C LYS A 39 14.70 -17.60 -3.81
N ASP A 40 15.44 -16.79 -3.06
CA ASP A 40 15.39 -16.78 -1.60
C ASP A 40 14.14 -16.02 -1.10
N ALA A 41 13.46 -15.28 -1.99
CA ALA A 41 12.18 -14.60 -1.78
C ALA A 41 11.11 -15.09 -2.79
N ALA A 42 11.17 -16.37 -3.16
CA ALA A 42 10.36 -16.93 -4.24
C ALA A 42 8.86 -16.92 -3.92
N SER A 43 8.48 -17.11 -2.65
CA SER A 43 7.08 -17.11 -2.25
C SER A 43 6.48 -15.72 -2.42
N SER A 44 7.19 -14.68 -1.99
CA SER A 44 6.79 -13.28 -2.15
C SER A 44 6.70 -12.89 -3.62
N ALA A 45 7.72 -13.22 -4.42
CA ALA A 45 7.71 -12.90 -5.84
C ALA A 45 6.56 -13.59 -6.60
N LYS A 46 6.22 -14.84 -6.22
CA LYS A 46 5.06 -15.55 -6.76
C LYS A 46 3.75 -14.90 -6.31
N ALA A 47 3.63 -14.57 -5.03
CA ALA A 47 2.44 -13.93 -4.47
C ALA A 47 2.19 -12.54 -5.08
N LEU A 48 3.23 -11.74 -5.33
CA LEU A 48 3.09 -10.43 -5.99
C LEU A 48 2.57 -10.57 -7.42
N LYS A 49 3.02 -11.58 -8.17
CA LYS A 49 2.43 -11.88 -9.49
C LYS A 49 0.97 -12.30 -9.37
N GLU A 50 0.60 -13.04 -8.33
CA GLU A 50 -0.78 -13.44 -8.07
C GLU A 50 -1.67 -12.24 -7.72
N ILE A 51 -1.20 -11.29 -6.89
CA ILE A 51 -1.88 -10.01 -6.64
C ILE A 51 -2.23 -9.33 -7.95
N VAL A 52 -1.25 -9.23 -8.85
CA VAL A 52 -1.42 -8.56 -10.15
C VAL A 52 -2.40 -9.31 -11.05
N ASN A 53 -2.35 -10.65 -11.07
CA ASN A 53 -3.31 -11.47 -11.82
C ASN A 53 -4.75 -11.26 -11.33
N ARG A 54 -4.96 -11.19 -10.01
CA ARG A 54 -6.28 -10.91 -9.43
C ARG A 54 -6.74 -9.49 -9.70
N LEU A 55 -5.85 -8.51 -9.56
CA LEU A 55 -6.15 -7.11 -9.84
C LEU A 55 -6.60 -6.90 -11.29
N LYS A 56 -5.99 -7.59 -12.27
CA LYS A 56 -6.42 -7.53 -13.69
C LYS A 56 -7.88 -7.91 -13.93
N THR A 57 -8.45 -8.75 -13.08
CA THR A 57 -9.86 -9.19 -13.20
C THR A 57 -10.84 -8.10 -12.73
N LYS A 58 -10.36 -7.07 -12.04
CA LYS A 58 -11.17 -5.98 -11.49
C LYS A 58 -11.26 -4.82 -12.48
N GLN A 59 -12.37 -4.10 -12.41
CA GLN A 59 -12.56 -2.87 -13.18
C GLN A 59 -12.23 -1.66 -12.30
N PHE A 60 -11.07 -1.03 -12.57
CA PHE A 60 -10.61 0.15 -11.87
C PHE A 60 -10.02 1.18 -12.84
N ASP A 61 -9.99 2.42 -12.38
CA ASP A 61 -9.61 3.60 -13.14
C ASP A 61 -8.25 4.13 -12.67
N SER A 62 -7.86 3.88 -11.42
CA SER A 62 -6.63 4.38 -10.81
C SER A 62 -6.07 3.42 -9.75
N VAL A 63 -4.75 3.45 -9.56
CA VAL A 63 -4.05 2.71 -8.49
C VAL A 63 -3.51 3.70 -7.48
N ILE A 64 -3.98 3.60 -6.24
CA ILE A 64 -3.37 4.32 -5.11
C ILE A 64 -2.26 3.45 -4.55
N VAL A 65 -1.06 4.01 -4.39
CA VAL A 65 0.04 3.36 -3.68
C VAL A 65 0.39 4.20 -2.47
N ILE A 66 0.19 3.62 -1.29
CA ILE A 66 0.51 4.22 0.00
C ILE A 66 1.93 3.82 0.36
N THR A 67 2.80 4.79 0.58
CA THR A 67 4.22 4.55 0.87
C THR A 67 4.61 5.07 2.26
N PRO A 68 5.38 4.29 3.04
CA PRO A 68 5.98 4.77 4.28
C PRO A 68 7.29 5.54 4.03
N HIS A 69 7.72 5.66 2.77
CA HIS A 69 8.93 6.36 2.33
C HIS A 69 8.59 7.69 1.64
N GLY A 70 9.62 8.37 1.11
CA GLY A 70 9.49 9.66 0.44
C GLY A 70 9.19 10.81 1.40
N ASN A 71 8.32 11.73 0.97
CA ASN A 71 8.02 12.97 1.72
C ASN A 71 7.08 12.73 2.92
N VAL A 72 7.44 11.85 3.86
CA VAL A 72 6.70 11.62 5.11
C VAL A 72 6.56 12.92 5.90
N SER A 73 5.38 13.13 6.48
CA SER A 73 5.01 14.38 7.15
C SER A 73 4.58 14.17 8.59
N TYR A 74 4.84 15.17 9.45
CA TYR A 74 4.39 15.20 10.84
C TYR A 74 3.03 15.88 11.01
N VAL A 75 2.56 16.59 9.98
CA VAL A 75 1.45 17.57 10.12
C VAL A 75 0.22 17.16 9.32
N CYS A 76 0.40 16.53 8.16
CA CYS A 76 -0.68 16.21 7.22
C CYS A 76 -0.27 15.08 6.28
N LEU A 77 -1.24 14.31 5.79
CA LEU A 77 -1.05 13.25 4.81
C LEU A 77 -0.66 13.84 3.44
N PRO A 78 0.55 13.57 2.92
CA PRO A 78 0.99 14.08 1.63
C PRO A 78 0.35 13.31 0.48
N VAL A 79 -0.44 14.02 -0.33
CA VAL A 79 -1.13 13.47 -1.52
C VAL A 79 -0.45 14.03 -2.76
N TYR A 80 0.19 13.16 -3.54
CA TYR A 80 0.93 13.59 -4.73
C TYR A 80 -0.05 14.05 -5.81
N SER A 81 0.19 15.25 -6.36
CA SER A 81 -0.76 15.93 -7.25
C SER A 81 -0.18 16.31 -8.61
N SER A 82 0.97 15.73 -8.97
CA SER A 82 1.62 15.92 -10.25
C SER A 82 0.93 15.11 -11.37
N PRO A 83 0.86 15.64 -12.61
CA PRO A 83 0.20 14.94 -13.73
C PRO A 83 1.01 13.77 -14.29
N VAL A 84 2.31 13.75 -14.02
CA VAL A 84 3.25 12.69 -14.42
C VAL A 84 4.21 12.42 -13.27
N PHE A 85 4.68 11.18 -13.21
CA PHE A 85 5.72 10.74 -12.30
C PHE A 85 6.76 9.93 -13.04
N ASP A 86 8.02 10.12 -12.68
CA ASP A 86 9.16 9.36 -13.18
C ASP A 86 9.81 8.60 -12.03
N GLY A 87 10.58 7.57 -12.35
CA GLY A 87 11.38 6.87 -11.35
C GLY A 87 12.29 5.83 -11.99
N ASP A 88 13.37 5.50 -11.30
CA ASP A 88 14.29 4.45 -11.72
C ASP A 88 14.88 3.70 -10.52
N PHE A 89 15.62 2.64 -10.81
CA PHE A 89 16.36 1.87 -9.81
C PHE A 89 17.88 2.14 -9.85
N SER A 90 18.30 3.36 -10.21
CA SER A 90 19.72 3.75 -10.26
C SER A 90 20.44 3.57 -8.91
N SER A 91 19.79 3.95 -7.80
CA SER A 91 20.26 3.74 -6.43
C SER A 91 20.49 2.27 -6.06
N PHE A 92 19.95 1.34 -6.85
CA PHE A 92 20.08 -0.11 -6.68
C PHE A 92 20.87 -0.77 -7.82
N GLY A 93 21.62 0.02 -8.60
CA GLY A 93 22.48 -0.47 -9.67
C GLY A 93 21.77 -0.85 -10.97
N ALA A 94 20.49 -0.47 -11.13
CA ALA A 94 19.67 -0.77 -12.30
C ALA A 94 19.10 0.50 -12.98
N PRO A 95 19.93 1.45 -13.45
CA PRO A 95 19.48 2.73 -14.02
C PRO A 95 18.70 2.58 -15.33
N LYS A 96 18.84 1.45 -16.02
CA LYS A 96 18.07 1.15 -17.25
C LYS A 96 16.61 0.78 -16.95
N LEU A 97 16.31 0.43 -15.71
CA LEU A 97 14.96 0.10 -15.28
C LEU A 97 14.29 1.39 -14.81
N SER A 98 13.70 2.09 -15.77
CA SER A 98 13.07 3.39 -15.60
C SER A 98 11.60 3.33 -16.01
N PHE A 99 10.77 4.12 -15.33
CA PHE A 99 9.32 4.14 -15.49
C PHE A 99 8.80 5.56 -15.64
N HIS A 100 7.71 5.67 -16.39
CA HIS A 100 6.94 6.89 -16.55
C HIS A 100 5.47 6.56 -16.30
N PHE A 101 4.84 7.30 -15.39
CA PHE A 101 3.46 7.09 -14.96
C PHE A 101 2.63 8.34 -15.16
N LYS A 102 1.36 8.13 -15.53
CA LYS A 102 0.34 9.19 -15.47
C LYS A 102 -0.17 9.32 -14.04
N GLY A 103 -0.25 10.53 -13.53
CA GLY A 103 -0.87 10.84 -12.23
C GLY A 103 -2.39 11.02 -12.32
N ASP A 104 -3.11 10.64 -11.25
CA ASP A 104 -4.54 10.92 -11.09
C ASP A 104 -4.77 12.24 -10.31
N VAL A 105 -4.56 13.36 -11.00
CA VAL A 105 -4.66 14.71 -10.41
C VAL A 105 -6.07 15.01 -9.91
N GLU A 106 -7.11 14.55 -10.60
CA GLU A 106 -8.49 14.77 -10.19
C GLU A 106 -8.77 14.11 -8.83
N LEU A 107 -8.38 12.85 -8.68
CA LEU A 107 -8.50 12.13 -7.41
C LEU A 107 -7.66 12.78 -6.30
N ALA A 108 -6.42 13.17 -6.61
CA ALA A 108 -5.56 13.87 -5.65
C ALA A 108 -6.22 15.15 -5.11
N LEU A 109 -6.75 15.99 -6.00
CA LEU A 109 -7.42 17.23 -5.63
C LEU A 109 -8.73 16.98 -4.90
N ALA A 110 -9.48 15.93 -5.25
CA ALA A 110 -10.69 15.53 -4.54
C ALA A 110 -10.39 15.15 -3.08
N ILE A 111 -9.33 14.38 -2.83
CA ILE A 111 -8.89 14.02 -1.48
C ILE A 111 -8.46 15.25 -0.70
N VAL A 112 -7.62 16.12 -1.30
CA VAL A 112 -7.13 17.32 -0.61
C VAL A 112 -8.27 18.28 -0.27
N LYS A 113 -9.23 18.45 -1.19
CA LYS A 113 -10.40 19.31 -0.97
C LYS A 113 -11.36 18.76 0.08
N ASP A 114 -11.44 17.43 0.22
CA ASP A 114 -12.31 16.80 1.22
C ASP A 114 -11.86 17.13 2.65
N ASN A 115 -10.53 17.16 2.89
CA ASN A 115 -10.00 17.46 4.22
C ASN A 115 -8.65 18.20 4.19
N PRO A 116 -8.65 19.52 3.88
CA PRO A 116 -7.42 20.30 3.70
C PRO A 116 -6.61 20.49 5.00
N ASN A 117 -7.18 20.18 6.17
CA ASN A 117 -6.48 20.24 7.45
C ASN A 117 -5.68 18.96 7.74
N LEU A 118 -6.09 17.82 7.17
CA LEU A 118 -5.43 16.53 7.37
C LEU A 118 -4.58 16.10 6.18
N THR A 119 -4.67 16.81 5.05
CA THR A 119 -3.97 16.46 3.82
C THR A 119 -3.26 17.68 3.24
N ALA A 120 -2.17 17.44 2.50
CA ALA A 120 -1.51 18.47 1.73
C ALA A 120 -1.13 17.97 0.36
N ARG A 121 -1.10 18.90 -0.61
CA ARG A 121 -0.57 18.62 -1.94
C ARG A 121 0.93 18.40 -1.84
N ASN A 122 1.39 17.30 -2.41
CA ASN A 122 2.78 17.06 -2.70
C ASN A 122 3.03 17.26 -4.20
N THR A 123 4.08 18.00 -4.55
CA THR A 123 4.50 18.31 -5.92
C THR A 123 5.71 17.52 -6.37
N GLU A 124 6.21 16.60 -5.55
CA GLU A 124 7.25 15.64 -5.96
C GLU A 124 6.78 14.87 -7.21
N THR A 125 7.72 14.61 -8.09
CA THR A 125 7.52 13.95 -9.39
C THR A 125 8.35 12.68 -9.51
N PHE A 126 9.41 12.53 -8.71
CA PHE A 126 10.27 11.36 -8.75
C PHE A 126 9.90 10.36 -7.66
N LEU A 127 9.68 9.10 -8.04
CA LEU A 127 9.23 8.05 -7.13
C LEU A 127 10.43 7.23 -6.63
N ASP A 128 10.42 6.90 -5.34
CA ASP A 128 11.41 6.00 -4.74
C ASP A 128 10.98 4.52 -4.79
N HIS A 129 11.83 3.64 -4.27
CA HIS A 129 11.59 2.19 -4.23
C HIS A 129 10.32 1.78 -3.48
N GLY A 130 9.91 2.53 -2.46
CA GLY A 130 8.66 2.31 -1.71
C GLY A 130 7.42 2.42 -2.59
N LEU A 131 7.50 3.17 -3.68
CA LEU A 131 6.45 3.24 -4.69
C LEU A 131 6.75 2.35 -5.89
N LEU A 132 8.00 2.35 -6.36
CA LEU A 132 8.41 1.71 -7.60
C LEU A 132 8.37 0.18 -7.54
N VAL A 133 8.63 -0.46 -6.40
CA VAL A 133 8.59 -1.93 -6.33
C VAL A 133 7.16 -2.46 -6.53
N PRO A 134 6.13 -2.00 -5.80
CA PRO A 134 4.75 -2.38 -6.12
C PRO A 134 4.35 -2.01 -7.56
N LEU A 135 4.70 -0.81 -8.03
CA LEU A 135 4.36 -0.34 -9.38
C LEU A 135 5.06 -1.15 -10.49
N TYR A 136 6.27 -1.65 -10.26
CA TYR A 136 6.97 -2.54 -11.18
C TYR A 136 6.12 -3.78 -11.44
N TYR A 137 5.64 -4.44 -10.39
CA TYR A 137 4.85 -5.66 -10.52
C TYR A 137 3.53 -5.39 -11.27
N ILE A 138 2.85 -4.30 -10.93
CA ILE A 138 1.60 -3.88 -11.57
C ILE A 138 1.82 -3.60 -13.07
N THR A 139 2.82 -2.79 -13.40
CA THR A 139 3.12 -2.33 -14.77
C THR A 139 3.67 -3.46 -15.63
N ASN A 140 4.62 -4.25 -15.12
CA ASN A 140 5.17 -5.42 -15.82
C ASN A 140 4.12 -6.53 -15.96
N GLY A 141 3.09 -6.52 -15.12
CA GLY A 141 1.88 -7.30 -15.32
C GLY A 141 1.04 -6.85 -16.52
N GLY A 142 1.23 -5.66 -17.07
CA GLY A 142 0.42 -5.10 -18.15
C GLY A 142 -0.74 -4.23 -17.67
N ILE A 143 -0.72 -3.76 -16.42
CA ILE A 143 -1.67 -2.77 -15.92
C ILE A 143 -1.05 -1.38 -16.10
N ASN A 144 -1.59 -0.62 -17.06
CA ASN A 144 -1.18 0.75 -17.35
C ASN A 144 -2.31 1.72 -17.01
N LYS A 145 -2.49 1.97 -15.71
CA LYS A 145 -3.52 2.89 -15.19
C LYS A 145 -2.86 4.12 -14.56
N PRO A 146 -3.55 5.27 -14.50
CA PRO A 146 -3.14 6.38 -13.65
C PRO A 146 -2.83 5.91 -12.23
N ILE A 147 -1.83 6.53 -11.62
CA ILE A 147 -1.42 6.26 -10.25
C ILE A 147 -1.68 7.47 -9.36
N LEU A 148 -1.89 7.22 -8.08
CA LEU A 148 -1.89 8.24 -7.05
C LEU A 148 -0.99 7.80 -5.89
N PRO A 149 0.24 8.32 -5.83
CA PRO A 149 1.08 8.14 -4.66
C PRO A 149 0.53 8.91 -3.46
N VAL A 150 0.55 8.26 -2.29
CA VAL A 150 0.19 8.86 -1.01
C VAL A 150 1.28 8.48 -0.01
N ALA A 151 1.97 9.46 0.57
CA ALA A 151 2.91 9.17 1.66
C ALA A 151 2.15 9.09 2.99
N VAL A 152 2.70 8.36 3.95
CA VAL A 152 2.16 8.35 5.31
C VAL A 152 2.44 9.68 6.03
N ALA A 153 1.59 9.98 7.00
CA ALA A 153 1.90 10.95 8.05
C ALA A 153 2.18 10.21 9.35
N LEU A 154 2.99 10.78 10.24
CA LEU A 154 3.32 10.21 11.56
C LEU A 154 2.18 10.39 12.56
N PHE A 155 0.99 9.99 12.15
CA PHE A 155 -0.23 9.96 12.94
C PHE A 155 -0.39 8.62 13.66
N SER A 156 -1.33 8.58 14.60
CA SER A 156 -1.75 7.30 15.19
C SER A 156 -2.40 6.40 14.13
N LEU A 157 -2.35 5.08 14.33
CA LEU A 157 -2.96 4.13 13.39
C LEU A 157 -4.46 4.39 13.18
N LYS A 158 -5.18 4.86 14.20
CA LYS A 158 -6.59 5.24 14.10
C LYS A 158 -6.81 6.45 13.18
N GLN A 159 -5.98 7.48 13.31
CA GLN A 159 -6.03 8.64 12.41
C GLN A 159 -5.67 8.25 10.96
N LEU A 160 -4.72 7.33 10.77
CA LEU A 160 -4.38 6.81 9.43
C LEU A 160 -5.51 5.98 8.84
N PHE A 161 -6.22 5.19 9.65
CA PHE A 161 -7.44 4.52 9.24
C PHE A 161 -8.53 5.52 8.81
N GLU A 162 -8.74 6.60 9.56
CA GLU A 162 -9.65 7.68 9.15
C GLU A 162 -9.22 8.35 7.83
N CYS A 163 -7.92 8.50 7.57
CA CYS A 163 -7.40 8.94 6.29
C CYS A 163 -7.77 7.97 5.15
N GLY A 164 -7.70 6.66 5.39
CA GLY A 164 -8.17 5.64 4.46
C GLY A 164 -9.65 5.81 4.09
N GLN A 165 -10.51 5.96 5.09
CA GLN A 165 -11.94 6.19 4.87
C GLN A 165 -12.20 7.48 4.09
N MET A 166 -11.42 8.54 4.34
CA MET A 166 -11.46 9.79 3.57
C MET A 166 -11.10 9.57 2.11
N ILE A 167 -10.05 8.82 1.81
CA ILE A 167 -9.66 8.47 0.43
C ILE A 167 -10.82 7.76 -0.29
N ALA A 168 -11.42 6.75 0.35
CA ALA A 168 -12.54 6.01 -0.22
C ALA A 168 -13.75 6.90 -0.51
N ARG A 169 -14.10 7.82 0.42
CA ARG A 169 -15.16 8.81 0.23
C ARG A 169 -14.87 9.79 -0.91
N ALA A 170 -13.64 10.30 -1.00
CA ALA A 170 -13.25 11.21 -2.07
C ALA A 170 -13.35 10.53 -3.45
N ALA A 171 -12.85 9.30 -3.57
CA ALA A 171 -13.00 8.49 -4.78
C ALA A 171 -14.47 8.25 -5.14
N GLN A 172 -15.31 7.93 -4.15
CA GLN A 172 -16.75 7.73 -4.34
C GLN A 172 -17.45 9.00 -4.85
N LYS A 173 -17.11 10.18 -4.30
CA LYS A 173 -17.70 11.48 -4.69
C LYS A 173 -17.47 11.83 -6.15
N ILE A 174 -16.32 11.44 -6.71
CA ILE A 174 -15.99 11.68 -8.12
C ILE A 174 -16.26 10.45 -9.02
N GLY A 175 -16.89 9.40 -8.48
CA GLY A 175 -17.20 8.18 -9.23
C GLY A 175 -15.98 7.39 -9.70
N ARG A 176 -14.84 7.51 -9.00
CA ARG A 176 -13.57 6.86 -9.36
C ARG A 176 -13.46 5.48 -8.71
N ARG A 177 -13.24 4.44 -9.51
CA ARG A 177 -12.92 3.10 -9.01
C ARG A 177 -11.42 2.97 -8.82
N ILE A 178 -11.00 2.60 -7.61
CA ILE A 178 -9.60 2.58 -7.19
C ILE A 178 -9.22 1.19 -6.69
N ALA A 179 -7.98 0.81 -6.99
CA ALA A 179 -7.25 -0.23 -6.28
C ALA A 179 -6.31 0.44 -5.28
N VAL A 180 -6.26 -0.05 -4.04
CA VAL A 180 -5.44 0.53 -2.98
C VAL A 180 -4.34 -0.44 -2.57
N ILE A 181 -3.10 -0.01 -2.70
CA ILE A 181 -1.90 -0.80 -2.40
C ILE A 181 -1.20 -0.18 -1.19
N ALA A 182 -1.12 -0.90 -0.08
CA ALA A 182 -0.23 -0.59 1.01
C ALA A 182 1.15 -1.14 0.70
N SER A 183 2.11 -0.26 0.43
CA SER A 183 3.51 -0.63 0.40
C SER A 183 4.02 -0.78 1.83
N ALA A 184 4.52 -1.96 2.18
CA ALA A 184 4.76 -2.31 3.57
C ALA A 184 5.76 -3.46 3.73
N ASP A 185 6.84 -3.19 4.45
CA ASP A 185 7.79 -4.18 4.96
C ASP A 185 7.60 -4.36 6.47
N MET A 186 7.68 -5.62 6.91
CA MET A 186 7.40 -6.03 8.27
C MET A 186 8.62 -5.75 9.17
N SER A 187 9.04 -6.65 10.05
CA SER A 187 10.23 -6.42 10.86
C SER A 187 11.49 -6.32 10.00
N HIS A 188 12.33 -5.32 10.27
CA HIS A 188 13.66 -5.13 9.67
C HIS A 188 14.78 -5.74 10.53
N ARG A 189 14.44 -6.70 11.39
CA ARG A 189 15.30 -7.18 12.49
C ARG A 189 15.30 -8.69 12.68
N LEU A 190 15.02 -9.45 11.62
CA LEU A 190 14.88 -10.90 11.70
C LEU A 190 16.22 -11.64 11.81
N THR A 191 17.32 -11.03 11.34
CA THR A 191 18.66 -11.63 11.33
C THR A 191 19.73 -10.63 11.73
N ASN A 192 20.96 -11.09 12.01
CA ASN A 192 22.08 -10.21 12.42
C ASN A 192 22.51 -9.26 11.31
N ASP A 193 22.36 -9.67 10.06
CA ASP A 193 22.63 -8.91 8.84
C ASP A 193 21.43 -8.09 8.35
N ALA A 194 20.32 -8.09 9.09
CA ALA A 194 19.15 -7.27 8.77
C ALA A 194 19.48 -5.77 8.77
N PRO A 195 18.77 -4.93 8.00
CA PRO A 195 19.08 -3.50 7.89
C PRO A 195 19.07 -2.74 9.22
N SER A 196 18.27 -3.20 10.19
CA SER A 196 18.19 -2.62 11.55
C SER A 196 18.83 -3.52 12.63
N GLY A 197 19.62 -4.50 12.23
CA GLY A 197 20.24 -5.52 13.09
C GLY A 197 19.24 -6.45 13.77
N TYR A 198 19.70 -7.54 14.35
CA TYR A 198 18.83 -8.55 14.95
C TYR A 198 18.15 -8.07 16.24
N HIS A 199 16.89 -8.47 16.41
CA HIS A 199 16.21 -8.44 17.70
C HIS A 199 15.31 -9.68 17.84
N SER A 200 15.35 -10.36 18.99
CA SER A 200 14.62 -11.62 19.21
C SER A 200 13.11 -11.51 19.01
N GLU A 201 12.53 -10.37 19.37
CA GLU A 201 11.09 -10.09 19.19
C GLU A 201 10.70 -9.69 17.74
N GLY A 202 11.63 -9.55 16.79
CA GLY A 202 11.32 -9.19 15.41
C GLY A 202 10.37 -10.18 14.75
N LYS A 203 10.63 -11.49 14.91
CA LYS A 203 9.75 -12.55 14.40
C LYS A 203 8.37 -12.54 15.05
N ARG A 204 8.30 -12.22 16.35
CA ARG A 204 7.04 -12.12 17.08
C ARG A 204 6.16 -10.99 16.54
N PHE A 205 6.77 -9.84 16.18
CA PHE A 205 6.05 -8.76 15.52
C PHE A 205 5.39 -9.26 14.22
N ASP A 206 6.16 -9.89 13.35
CA ASP A 206 5.69 -10.39 12.07
C ASP A 206 4.55 -11.40 12.22
N GLU A 207 4.75 -12.44 13.04
CA GLU A 207 3.75 -13.49 13.26
C GLU A 207 2.44 -12.92 13.83
N THR A 208 2.54 -11.91 14.70
CA THR A 208 1.37 -11.22 15.25
C THR A 208 0.63 -10.46 14.15
N LEU A 209 1.33 -9.64 13.36
CA LEU A 209 0.69 -8.82 12.32
C LEU A 209 0.11 -9.70 11.20
N VAL A 210 0.81 -10.75 10.77
CA VAL A 210 0.28 -11.75 9.83
C VAL A 210 -1.01 -12.36 10.34
N SER A 211 -1.03 -12.86 11.59
CA SER A 211 -2.25 -13.45 12.16
C SER A 211 -3.41 -12.46 12.24
N LEU A 212 -3.14 -11.17 12.50
CA LEU A 212 -4.18 -10.15 12.55
C LEU A 212 -4.77 -9.88 11.15
N VAL A 213 -3.92 -9.84 10.12
CA VAL A 213 -4.37 -9.69 8.73
C VAL A 213 -5.17 -10.91 8.27
N GLU A 214 -4.73 -12.13 8.56
CA GLU A 214 -5.47 -13.36 8.21
C GLU A 214 -6.88 -13.40 8.82
N LYS A 215 -7.01 -12.95 10.07
CA LYS A 215 -8.28 -12.92 10.81
C LYS A 215 -9.13 -11.68 10.50
N TYR A 216 -8.63 -10.76 9.69
CA TYR A 216 -9.23 -9.45 9.46
C TYR A 216 -9.50 -8.67 10.78
N ASP A 217 -8.59 -8.80 11.75
CA ASP A 217 -8.71 -8.15 13.05
C ASP A 217 -8.20 -6.70 12.99
N VAL A 218 -9.02 -5.84 12.40
CA VAL A 218 -8.75 -4.40 12.26
C VAL A 218 -8.48 -3.77 13.64
N ASN A 219 -9.28 -4.13 14.66
CA ASN A 219 -9.10 -3.58 16.01
C ASN A 219 -7.76 -3.97 16.62
N GLY A 220 -7.31 -5.21 16.44
CA GLY A 220 -6.00 -5.65 16.87
C GLY A 220 -4.86 -4.89 16.18
N ILE A 221 -4.99 -4.61 14.87
CA ILE A 221 -4.01 -3.82 14.11
C ILE A 221 -3.98 -2.37 14.59
N LEU A 222 -5.14 -1.72 14.77
CA LEU A 222 -5.21 -0.32 15.20
C LEU A 222 -4.75 -0.10 16.65
N ASN A 223 -4.70 -1.15 17.47
CA ASN A 223 -4.20 -1.12 18.84
C ASN A 223 -2.92 -1.96 18.99
N PHE A 224 -2.15 -2.15 17.91
CA PHE A 224 -0.93 -2.95 17.93
C PHE A 224 0.06 -2.40 18.98
N PRO A 225 0.71 -3.26 19.80
CA PRO A 225 1.62 -2.77 20.85
C PRO A 225 2.78 -1.94 20.29
N GLN A 226 2.76 -0.62 20.55
CA GLN A 226 3.76 0.32 20.03
C GLN A 226 5.21 -0.08 20.37
N LYS A 227 5.42 -0.64 21.58
CA LYS A 227 6.74 -1.12 22.00
C LYS A 227 7.26 -2.22 21.07
N LEU A 228 6.41 -3.16 20.66
CA LEU A 228 6.78 -4.26 19.76
C LEU A 228 7.02 -3.73 18.33
N ALA A 229 6.17 -2.82 17.85
CA ALA A 229 6.37 -2.16 16.55
C ALA A 229 7.71 -1.40 16.48
N ASN A 230 8.04 -0.62 17.51
CA ASN A 230 9.31 0.10 17.60
C ASN A 230 10.50 -0.86 17.65
N ILE A 231 10.39 -1.94 18.42
CA ILE A 231 11.43 -2.97 18.49
C ILE A 231 11.69 -3.57 17.12
N ALA A 232 10.64 -3.87 16.35
CA ALA A 232 10.72 -4.53 15.06
C ALA A 232 11.37 -3.69 13.95
N GLY A 233 11.50 -2.37 14.14
CA GLY A 233 12.05 -1.46 13.12
C GLY A 233 11.23 -1.39 11.83
N GLN A 234 9.94 -1.71 11.92
CA GLN A 234 9.02 -1.90 10.80
C GLN A 234 8.59 -0.62 10.11
N ASP A 235 8.05 -0.75 8.90
CA ASP A 235 7.34 0.32 8.19
C ASP A 235 5.89 -0.03 7.75
N ALA A 236 5.44 -1.27 8.00
CA ALA A 236 4.16 -1.80 7.53
C ALA A 236 2.88 -1.16 8.11
N LEU A 237 2.81 -0.95 9.44
CA LEU A 237 1.56 -0.65 10.16
C LEU A 237 0.87 0.62 9.64
N TRP A 238 1.64 1.65 9.27
CA TRP A 238 1.09 2.92 8.82
C TRP A 238 0.34 2.80 7.49
N SER A 239 0.99 2.18 6.48
CA SER A 239 0.36 1.95 5.17
C SER A 239 -0.83 0.99 5.28
N ILE A 240 -0.70 -0.06 6.09
CA ILE A 240 -1.78 -1.03 6.32
C ILE A 240 -2.99 -0.35 6.97
N ALA A 241 -2.80 0.53 7.95
CA ALA A 241 -3.92 1.24 8.59
C ALA A 241 -4.72 2.08 7.59
N ILE A 242 -4.05 2.81 6.68
CA ILE A 242 -4.72 3.58 5.62
C ILE A 242 -5.48 2.62 4.68
N LEU A 243 -4.87 1.50 4.26
CA LEU A 243 -5.55 0.52 3.42
C LEU A 243 -6.82 -0.03 4.08
N LEU A 244 -6.73 -0.45 5.34
CA LEU A 244 -7.87 -1.00 6.09
C LEU A 244 -9.00 0.03 6.22
N GLY A 245 -8.66 1.30 6.43
CA GLY A 245 -9.63 2.38 6.44
C GLY A 245 -10.30 2.59 5.08
N ALA A 246 -9.56 2.45 3.98
CA ALA A 246 -10.10 2.62 2.64
C ALA A 246 -11.09 1.49 2.26
N ILE A 247 -10.90 0.29 2.80
CA ILE A 247 -11.80 -0.85 2.55
C ILE A 247 -12.86 -1.06 3.65
N ASP A 248 -12.90 -0.17 4.64
CA ASP A 248 -13.83 -0.29 5.76
C ASP A 248 -15.29 -0.30 5.31
N GLY A 249 -16.11 -1.15 5.93
CA GLY A 249 -17.50 -1.37 5.56
C GLY A 249 -17.73 -2.11 4.23
N LEU A 250 -16.67 -2.46 3.48
CA LEU A 250 -16.79 -3.29 2.28
C LEU A 250 -16.74 -4.78 2.64
N ASN A 251 -17.52 -5.59 1.92
CA ASN A 251 -17.58 -7.04 2.11
C ASN A 251 -16.42 -7.75 1.39
N PHE A 252 -15.18 -7.38 1.71
CA PHE A 252 -13.98 -7.97 1.11
C PHE A 252 -13.54 -9.23 1.85
N LYS A 253 -13.02 -10.20 1.10
CA LYS A 253 -12.33 -11.37 1.64
C LYS A 253 -10.83 -11.15 1.60
N GLN A 254 -10.22 -11.18 2.78
CA GLN A 254 -8.78 -11.17 2.98
C GLN A 254 -8.15 -12.54 2.70
N GLU A 255 -6.91 -12.55 2.21
CA GLU A 255 -6.08 -13.75 2.08
C GLU A 255 -4.61 -13.32 2.17
N VAL A 256 -3.84 -13.94 3.08
CA VAL A 256 -2.38 -13.83 3.09
C VAL A 256 -1.85 -14.87 2.12
N LEU A 257 -1.28 -14.41 1.00
CA LEU A 257 -0.77 -15.27 -0.07
C LEU A 257 0.63 -15.81 0.25
N SER A 258 1.43 -15.03 0.99
CA SER A 258 2.73 -15.46 1.48
C SER A 258 3.19 -14.61 2.66
N TYR A 259 4.01 -15.24 3.51
CA TYR A 259 4.89 -14.56 4.44
C TYR A 259 6.25 -15.27 4.44
N GLU A 260 7.34 -14.52 4.32
CA GLU A 260 8.72 -15.00 4.48
C GLU A 260 9.64 -13.84 4.91
N GLY A 261 10.79 -14.16 5.51
CA GLY A 261 11.71 -13.16 6.09
C GLY A 261 13.12 -13.14 5.49
N PRO A 262 13.30 -13.13 4.16
CA PRO A 262 14.62 -13.19 3.56
C PRO A 262 15.39 -11.88 3.78
N PHE A 263 16.71 -11.95 3.83
CA PHE A 263 17.59 -10.79 4.00
C PHE A 263 17.32 -9.97 5.27
N GLY A 264 16.77 -10.63 6.30
CA GLY A 264 16.52 -10.01 7.60
C GLY A 264 15.27 -9.14 7.67
N VAL A 265 14.48 -9.07 6.60
CA VAL A 265 13.26 -8.26 6.51
C VAL A 265 12.05 -9.15 6.24
N GLY A 266 10.97 -8.96 6.99
CA GLY A 266 9.72 -9.70 6.80
C GLY A 266 8.89 -9.16 5.64
N TYR A 267 8.47 -10.05 4.74
CA TYR A 267 7.67 -9.76 3.55
C TYR A 267 6.33 -10.45 3.67
N MET A 268 5.26 -9.67 3.83
CA MET A 268 3.89 -10.18 3.76
C MET A 268 3.24 -9.72 2.47
N VAL A 269 2.64 -10.65 1.74
CA VAL A 269 1.82 -10.34 0.56
C VAL A 269 0.40 -10.78 0.85
N ALA A 270 -0.54 -9.84 0.82
CA ALA A 270 -1.95 -10.11 1.12
C ALA A 270 -2.87 -9.33 0.19
N LYS A 271 -4.09 -9.85 -0.02
CA LYS A 271 -5.14 -9.21 -0.82
C LYS A 271 -6.42 -9.06 -0.04
N PHE A 272 -7.26 -8.12 -0.48
CA PHE A 272 -8.63 -7.89 -0.04
C PHE A 272 -9.49 -7.66 -1.29
N GLU A 273 -10.48 -8.53 -1.54
CA GLU A 273 -11.32 -8.46 -2.77
C GLU A 273 -12.71 -9.10 -2.63
#